data_AF-A0A5D0RDI8-F1
#
_entry.id   AF-A0A5D0RDI8-F1
#
_cell.length_a   1.000
_cell.length_b   1.000
_cell.length_c   1.000
_cell.angle_alpha   90.00
_cell.angle_beta   90.00
_cell.angle_gamma   90.00
#
_symmetry.space_group_name_H-M   'P 1'
#
loop_
_entity.id
_entity.type
_entity.pdbx_description
1 polymer ?
#
loop_
_entity_poly.entity_id
_entity_poly.type
_entity_poly.pdbx_seq_one_letter_code
_entity_poly.pdbx_strand_id
1 'polypeptide(L)'
;MSRILGLDLGTNSIGWALIDGNKKEILGIGSRIFPEGVVNLGEGEGRETSKNASRTEDRGKRRQFFRKRLRKRYLLRELAKNKMCPIDYTFVKIWNQEDIFEQAENFKRNR
;
A
#
# COMPACT_ATOMS: atom_id res chain seq x y z
N MET A 1 47.21 2.04 -18.19
CA MET A 1 46.07 2.70 -18.87
C MET A 1 45.06 3.08 -17.81
N SER A 2 44.80 4.36 -17.57
CA SER A 2 43.74 4.80 -16.66
C SER A 2 42.44 4.92 -17.44
N ARG A 3 41.34 4.36 -16.90
CA ARG A 3 39.99 4.54 -17.46
C ARG A 3 39.22 5.45 -16.52
N ILE A 4 38.62 6.50 -17.08
CA ILE A 4 37.85 7.50 -16.35
C ILE A 4 36.38 7.32 -16.71
N LEU A 5 35.52 7.16 -15.71
CA LEU A 5 34.06 7.09 -15.88
C LEU A 5 33.44 8.43 -15.47
N GLY A 6 32.77 9.09 -16.40
CA GLY A 6 31.89 10.22 -16.15
C GLY A 6 30.44 9.74 -16.04
N LEU A 7 29.72 10.26 -15.05
CA LEU A 7 28.29 10.00 -14.83
C LEU A 7 27.52 11.31 -14.81
N ASP A 8 26.40 11.35 -15.52
CA ASP A 8 25.44 12.45 -15.50
C ASP A 8 24.08 11.91 -15.01
N LEU A 9 23.63 12.37 -13.84
CA LEU A 9 22.45 11.83 -13.15
C LEU A 9 21.28 12.82 -13.27
N GLY A 10 20.31 12.48 -14.13
CA GLY A 10 19.02 13.17 -14.24
C GLY A 10 17.90 12.43 -13.49
N THR A 11 16.72 13.04 -13.43
CA THR A 11 15.54 12.43 -12.77
C THR A 11 15.07 11.14 -13.47
N ASN A 12 15.15 11.11 -14.80
CA ASN A 12 14.68 9.99 -15.64
C ASN A 12 15.78 9.43 -16.56
N SER A 13 17.05 9.77 -16.30
CA SER A 13 18.17 9.36 -17.16
C SER A 13 19.49 9.28 -16.41
N ILE A 14 20.35 8.35 -16.84
CA ILE A 14 21.76 8.29 -16.44
C ILE A 14 22.61 8.32 -17.72
N GLY A 15 23.28 9.44 -17.96
CA GLY A 15 24.33 9.54 -18.97
C GLY A 15 25.63 8.93 -18.45
N TRP A 16 26.39 8.24 -19.30
CA TRP A 16 27.72 7.75 -18.94
C TRP A 16 28.71 7.92 -20.10
N ALA A 17 29.96 8.18 -19.74
CA ALA A 17 31.08 8.25 -20.66
C ALA A 17 32.31 7.56 -20.06
N LEU A 18 32.94 6.68 -20.82
CA LEU A 18 34.19 6.03 -20.46
C LEU A 18 35.31 6.58 -21.34
N ILE A 19 36.36 7.12 -20.72
CA ILE A 19 37.46 7.82 -21.40
C ILE A 19 38.78 7.17 -21.01
N ASP A 20 39.72 7.02 -21.96
CA ASP A 20 41.12 6.71 -21.67
C ASP A 20 41.81 7.99 -21.18
N GLY A 21 42.25 8.01 -19.92
CA GLY A 21 42.84 9.20 -19.29
C GLY A 21 44.19 9.62 -19.88
N ASN A 22 44.91 8.70 -20.55
CA ASN A 22 46.20 8.99 -21.14
C ASN A 22 46.07 9.46 -22.60
N LYS A 23 45.15 8.86 -23.35
CA LYS A 23 44.93 9.20 -24.78
C LYS A 23 43.87 10.26 -25.00
N LYS A 24 43.08 10.58 -23.96
CA LYS A 24 41.89 11.44 -24.03
C LYS A 24 40.88 10.97 -25.09
N GLU A 25 40.83 9.66 -25.30
CA GLU A 25 39.93 9.01 -26.26
C GLU A 25 38.67 8.52 -25.56
N ILE A 26 37.52 8.64 -26.24
CA ILE A 26 36.25 8.08 -25.78
C ILE A 26 36.24 6.58 -26.09
N LEU A 27 36.22 5.75 -25.04
CA LEU A 27 36.10 4.30 -25.14
C LEU A 27 34.64 3.85 -25.28
N GLY A 28 33.70 4.66 -24.81
CA GLY A 28 32.28 4.40 -24.93
C GLY A 28 31.44 5.50 -24.28
N ILE A 29 30.24 5.71 -24.81
CA ILE A 29 29.25 6.62 -24.25
C ILE A 29 27.87 5.99 -24.36
N GLY A 30 26.96 6.44 -23.51
CA GLY A 30 25.56 6.08 -23.63
C GLY A 30 24.68 6.84 -22.66
N SER A 31 23.38 6.58 -22.77
CA SER A 31 22.39 7.06 -21.83
C SER A 31 21.42 5.94 -21.50
N ARG A 32 21.11 5.80 -20.21
CA ARG A 32 20.07 4.91 -19.71
C ARG A 32 18.86 5.75 -19.36
N ILE A 33 17.80 5.63 -20.15
CA ILE A 33 16.51 6.27 -19.88
C ILE A 33 15.64 5.28 -19.08
N PHE A 34 14.96 5.77 -18.05
CA PHE A 34 14.03 4.98 -17.24
C PHE A 34 12.80 5.81 -16.85
N PRO A 35 11.66 5.16 -16.58
CA PRO A 35 10.47 5.87 -16.13
C PRO A 35 10.70 6.52 -14.77
N GLU A 36 10.13 7.70 -14.61
CA GLU A 36 10.19 8.46 -13.37
C GLU A 36 9.72 7.64 -12.16
N GLY A 37 10.47 7.72 -11.06
CA GLY A 37 10.14 7.06 -9.80
C GLY A 37 9.05 7.77 -8.99
N VAL A 38 8.72 9.00 -9.38
CA VAL A 38 7.82 9.92 -8.67
C VAL A 38 6.59 10.21 -9.55
N VAL A 39 5.46 10.41 -8.90
CA VAL A 39 4.21 10.88 -9.50
C VAL A 39 4.07 12.36 -9.15
N ASN A 40 3.67 13.19 -10.12
CA ASN A 40 3.52 14.65 -10.01
C ASN A 40 4.84 15.43 -9.81
N LEU A 41 5.93 15.00 -10.46
CA LEU A 41 7.20 15.73 -10.40
C LEU A 41 7.02 17.15 -10.96
N GLY A 42 7.45 18.16 -10.20
CA GLY A 42 7.34 19.57 -10.62
C GLY A 42 6.00 20.26 -10.31
N GLU A 43 5.05 19.59 -9.65
CA GLU A 43 3.81 20.23 -9.19
C GLU A 43 3.96 21.03 -7.88
N GLY A 44 5.17 21.10 -7.32
CA GLY A 44 5.51 21.87 -6.11
C GLY A 44 5.66 21.02 -4.85
N GLU A 45 6.32 21.59 -3.84
CA GLU A 45 6.64 20.91 -2.59
C GLU A 45 5.40 20.27 -1.94
N GLY A 46 5.48 18.97 -1.65
CA GLY A 46 4.43 18.21 -0.97
C GLY A 46 3.41 17.49 -1.87
N ARG A 47 3.40 17.75 -3.19
CA ARG A 47 2.56 17.01 -4.16
C ARG A 47 3.26 15.86 -4.86
N GLU A 48 4.59 15.87 -4.82
CA GLU A 48 5.44 14.79 -5.30
C GLU A 48 5.26 13.55 -4.44
N THR A 49 4.70 12.50 -5.03
CA THR A 49 4.44 11.25 -4.32
C THR A 49 5.16 10.10 -4.98
N SER A 50 5.84 9.28 -4.19
CA SER A 50 6.44 8.06 -4.74
C SER A 50 5.34 7.12 -5.25
N LYS A 51 5.63 6.32 -6.28
CA LYS A 51 4.72 5.25 -6.73
C LYS A 51 4.35 4.26 -5.62
N ASN A 52 5.17 4.14 -4.58
CA ASN A 52 4.91 3.28 -3.43
C ASN A 52 4.06 3.92 -2.33
N ALA A 53 3.84 5.24 -2.36
CA ALA A 53 3.02 5.95 -1.38
C ALA A 53 1.56 5.49 -1.44
N SER A 54 0.96 5.50 -2.64
CA SER A 54 -0.41 5.01 -2.87
C SER A 54 -0.58 3.55 -2.42
N ARG A 55 0.38 2.67 -2.75
CA ARG A 55 0.36 1.26 -2.29
C ARG A 55 0.36 1.13 -0.77
N THR A 56 1.11 1.99 -0.09
CA THR A 56 1.20 2.00 1.37
C THR A 56 -0.10 2.50 1.99
N GLU A 57 -0.67 3.57 1.44
CA GLU A 57 -1.94 4.15 1.87
C GLU A 57 -3.09 3.14 1.75
N ASP A 58 -3.24 2.51 0.60
CA ASP A 58 -4.27 1.52 0.33
C ASP A 58 -4.17 0.31 1.26
N ARG A 59 -2.94 -0.15 1.51
CA ARG A 59 -2.69 -1.21 2.49
C ARG A 59 -3.09 -0.78 3.90
N GLY A 60 -2.83 0.48 4.27
CA GLY A 60 -3.24 1.08 5.53
C GLY A 60 -4.75 1.08 5.70
N LYS A 61 -5.49 1.57 4.69
CA LYS A 61 -6.95 1.60 4.66
C LYS A 61 -7.54 0.21 4.87
N ARG A 62 -7.11 -0.79 4.08
CA ARG A 62 -7.58 -2.19 4.20
C ARG A 62 -7.36 -2.76 5.60
N ARG A 63 -6.18 -2.55 6.18
CA ARG A 63 -5.86 -3.00 7.55
C ARG A 63 -6.74 -2.33 8.60
N GLN A 64 -6.98 -1.03 8.50
CA GLN A 64 -7.85 -0.32 9.44
C GLN A 64 -9.29 -0.83 9.37
N PHE A 65 -9.86 -0.98 8.16
CA PHE A 65 -11.21 -1.51 7.98
C PHE A 65 -11.34 -2.91 8.56
N PHE A 66 -10.38 -3.79 8.28
CA PHE A 66 -10.34 -5.13 8.84
C PHE A 66 -10.31 -5.11 10.37
N ARG A 67 -9.39 -4.34 10.98
CA ARG A 67 -9.28 -4.23 12.45
C ARG A 67 -10.53 -3.62 13.09
N LYS A 68 -11.15 -2.63 12.47
CA LYS A 68 -12.40 -2.02 12.95
C LYS A 68 -13.54 -3.06 12.94
N ARG A 69 -13.69 -3.82 11.86
CA ARG A 69 -14.68 -4.90 11.75
C ARG A 69 -14.46 -5.98 12.80
N LEU A 70 -13.21 -6.42 12.98
CA LEU A 70 -12.83 -7.44 13.95
C LEU A 70 -13.15 -6.98 15.40
N ARG A 71 -12.75 -5.76 15.77
CA ARG A 71 -13.03 -5.20 17.11
C ARG A 71 -14.52 -5.09 17.40
N LYS A 72 -15.30 -4.56 16.46
CA LYS A 72 -16.77 -4.45 16.61
C LYS A 72 -17.41 -5.82 16.86
N ARG A 73 -16.96 -6.84 16.16
CA ARG A 73 -17.47 -8.21 16.28
C ARG A 73 -17.13 -8.85 17.63
N TYR A 74 -15.89 -8.72 18.10
CA TYR A 74 -15.51 -9.20 19.42
C TYR A 74 -16.31 -8.51 20.51
N LEU A 75 -16.43 -7.19 20.44
CA LEU A 75 -17.26 -6.42 21.37
C LEU A 75 -18.71 -6.92 21.34
N LEU A 76 -19.29 -7.08 20.16
CA LEU A 76 -20.66 -7.55 19.99
C LEU A 76 -20.88 -8.94 20.62
N ARG A 77 -19.92 -9.86 20.44
CA ARG A 77 -19.98 -11.20 21.05
C ARG A 77 -19.96 -11.14 22.58
N GLU A 78 -19.08 -10.33 23.15
CA GLU A 78 -18.99 -10.20 24.62
C GLU A 78 -20.23 -9.50 25.19
N LEU A 79 -20.80 -8.50 24.50
CA LEU A 79 -22.07 -7.88 24.91
C LEU A 79 -23.23 -8.87 24.86
N ALA A 80 -23.31 -9.69 23.81
CA ALA A 80 -24.32 -10.75 23.68
C ALA A 80 -24.24 -11.77 24.81
N LYS A 81 -23.03 -12.25 25.17
CA LYS A 81 -22.83 -13.17 26.30
C LYS A 81 -23.35 -12.60 27.63
N ASN A 82 -23.16 -11.30 27.84
CA ASN A 82 -23.59 -10.61 29.05
C ASN A 82 -25.06 -10.14 29.00
N LYS A 83 -25.85 -10.60 28.01
CA LYS A 83 -27.26 -10.21 27.82
C LYS A 83 -27.47 -8.70 27.63
N MET A 84 -26.43 -7.98 27.20
CA MET A 84 -26.46 -6.56 26.87
C MET A 84 -26.74 -6.30 25.38
N CYS A 85 -27.00 -7.36 24.62
CA CYS A 85 -27.35 -7.30 23.20
C CYS A 85 -28.48 -8.31 22.93
N PRO A 86 -29.48 -8.00 22.09
CA PRO A 86 -30.62 -8.88 21.83
C PRO A 86 -30.30 -10.09 20.94
N ILE A 87 -29.05 -10.25 20.50
CA ILE A 87 -28.61 -11.39 19.69
C ILE A 87 -27.92 -12.42 20.60
N ASP A 88 -28.08 -13.70 20.30
CA ASP A 88 -27.30 -14.74 20.98
C ASP A 88 -25.83 -14.68 20.55
N TYR A 89 -24.91 -14.93 21.48
CA TYR A 89 -23.48 -14.87 21.21
C TYR A 89 -23.01 -15.95 20.23
N THR A 90 -23.75 -17.07 20.13
CA THR A 90 -23.47 -18.17 19.19
C THR A 90 -23.70 -17.75 17.74
N PHE A 91 -24.60 -16.80 17.48
CA PHE A 91 -24.81 -16.24 16.14
C PHE A 91 -23.69 -15.28 15.70
N VAL A 92 -22.83 -14.81 16.62
CA VAL A 92 -21.71 -13.93 16.29
C VAL A 92 -20.54 -14.73 15.70
N LYS A 93 -20.56 -14.93 14.38
CA LYS A 93 -19.51 -15.66 13.62
C LYS A 93 -18.11 -15.07 13.83
N ILE A 94 -17.10 -15.91 14.10
CA ILE A 94 -15.67 -15.53 14.29
C ILE A 94 -14.86 -15.41 12.94
N TRP A 95 -15.52 -15.59 11.79
CA TRP A 95 -15.10 -15.49 10.35
C TRP A 95 -14.66 -16.80 9.67
N ASN A 96 -15.12 -17.16 8.44
CA ASN A 96 -14.89 -16.53 7.11
C ASN A 96 -16.11 -16.27 6.16
N GLN A 97 -17.39 -16.22 6.59
CA GLN A 97 -18.53 -15.94 5.67
C GLN A 97 -19.56 -14.95 6.23
N GLU A 98 -20.35 -14.37 5.31
CA GLU A 98 -21.25 -13.22 5.49
C GLU A 98 -22.54 -13.50 6.28
N ASP A 99 -23.12 -12.39 6.73
CA ASP A 99 -24.42 -12.10 7.34
C ASP A 99 -24.81 -12.74 8.68
N ILE A 100 -24.96 -11.84 9.68
CA ILE A 100 -25.31 -12.12 11.08
C ILE A 100 -26.68 -11.52 11.44
N PHE A 101 -27.13 -10.48 10.73
CA PHE A 101 -28.33 -9.72 11.09
C PHE A 101 -29.62 -10.15 10.36
N GLU A 102 -29.53 -10.93 9.28
CA GLU A 102 -30.73 -11.48 8.62
C GLU A 102 -31.44 -12.57 9.45
N GLN A 103 -30.71 -13.31 10.29
CA GLN A 103 -31.28 -14.39 11.08
C GLN A 103 -32.04 -13.91 12.33
N ALA A 104 -31.79 -12.68 12.79
CA ALA A 104 -32.43 -12.12 13.98
C ALA A 104 -33.93 -11.78 13.77
N GLU A 105 -34.35 -11.49 12.53
CA GLU A 105 -35.77 -11.25 12.22
C GLU A 105 -36.61 -12.54 12.29
N ASN A 106 -36.05 -13.68 11.92
CA ASN A 106 -36.76 -14.97 11.99
C ASN A 106 -37.03 -15.43 13.43
N PHE A 107 -36.23 -14.97 14.40
CA PHE A 107 -36.44 -15.28 15.81
C PHE A 107 -37.65 -14.55 16.42
N LYS A 108 -38.09 -13.44 15.82
CA LYS A 108 -39.30 -12.70 16.24
C LYS A 108 -40.60 -13.23 15.61
N ARG A 109 -40.53 -14.05 14.57
CA ARG A 109 -41.71 -14.59 13.87
C ARG A 109 -42.21 -15.95 14.39
N ASN A 110 -41.39 -16.64 15.19
CA ASN A 110 -41.74 -17.94 15.80
C ASN A 110 -42.09 -17.82 17.30
N ARG A 111 -42.59 -16.65 17.74
CA ARG A 111 -43.19 -16.46 19.06
C ARG A 111 -44.65 -16.06 18.91
#